data_AF-A0A8J6AT37-F1
#
_entry.id   AF-A0A8J6AT37-F1
#
_cell.length_a   1.000
_cell.length_b   1.000
_cell.length_c   1.000
_cell.angle_alpha   90.00
_cell.angle_beta   90.00
_cell.angle_gamma   90.00
#
_symmetry.space_group_name_H-M   'P 1'
#
loop_
_entity.id
_entity.type
_entity.pdbx_description
1 polymer ?
#
loop_
_entity_poly.entity_id
_entity_poly.type
_entity_poly.pdbx_seq_one_letter_code
_entity_poly.pdbx_strand_id
1 'polypeptide(L)'
;MEEAKTQLDSKLKVRQERKDLVERGILKTGPATLQAKSEELKRETAKAQLDTKLKLRQDKKDLLEKGILKPGAPQLQAQSEQLKVEQAKASLDTKLKIRQDKKDLIDKGILKTGPANQQGAADSLKRAQVKDTLGKALDARPTPEAVKDKVGLAE
;
A
#
# COMPACT_ATOMS: atom_id res chain seq x y z
N MET A 1 64.74 37.88 19.50
CA MET A 1 63.70 38.73 18.88
C MET A 1 63.44 38.34 17.43
N GLU A 2 64.48 38.12 16.61
CA GLU A 2 64.38 37.61 15.23
C GLU A 2 63.68 36.24 15.14
N GLU A 3 64.11 35.25 15.93
CA GLU A 3 63.53 33.90 15.94
C GLU A 3 62.04 33.86 16.32
N ALA A 4 61.58 34.77 17.17
CA ALA A 4 60.18 34.87 17.55
C ALA A 4 59.31 35.38 16.38
N LYS A 5 59.87 36.26 15.53
CA LYS A 5 59.20 36.77 14.34
C LYS A 5 59.09 35.68 13.27
N THR A 6 60.19 34.97 13.01
CA THR A 6 60.19 33.88 12.02
C THR A 6 59.26 32.73 12.42
N GLN A 7 59.19 32.40 13.70
CA GLN A 7 58.23 31.44 14.24
C GLN A 7 56.78 31.93 14.10
N LEU A 8 56.50 33.21 14.36
CA LEU A 8 55.15 33.76 14.20
C LEU A 8 54.69 33.72 12.73
N ASP A 9 55.56 34.11 11.80
CA ASP A 9 55.25 34.12 10.37
C ASP A 9 54.96 32.70 9.84
N SER A 10 55.71 31.70 10.29
CA SER A 10 55.43 30.30 9.93
C SER A 10 54.05 29.84 10.42
N LYS A 11 53.65 30.21 11.64
CA LYS A 11 52.33 29.84 12.21
C LYS A 11 51.17 30.59 11.54
N LEU A 12 51.38 31.83 11.11
CA LEU A 12 50.37 32.60 10.40
C LEU A 12 50.08 32.04 9.01
N LYS A 13 51.09 31.49 8.31
CA LYS A 13 50.92 30.86 6.99
C LYS A 13 50.03 29.61 7.01
N VAL A 14 50.04 28.86 8.12
CA VAL A 14 49.27 27.61 8.28
C VAL A 14 47.94 27.86 9.01
N ARG A 15 47.64 29.12 9.36
CA ARG A 15 46.40 29.49 10.05
C ARG A 15 45.19 29.13 9.18
N GLN A 16 44.22 28.46 9.77
CA GLN A 16 42.94 28.17 9.12
C GLN A 16 42.11 29.45 8.96
N GLU A 17 41.40 29.53 7.85
CA GLU A 17 40.53 30.66 7.56
C GLU A 17 39.40 30.77 8.59
N ARG A 18 38.93 31.99 8.83
CA ARG A 18 37.87 32.24 9.81
C ARG A 18 36.61 31.44 9.48
N LYS A 19 36.29 31.30 8.19
CA LYS A 19 35.13 30.53 7.72
C LYS A 19 35.23 29.06 8.15
N ASP A 20 36.38 28.43 7.94
CA ASP A 20 36.62 27.03 8.32
C ASP A 20 36.51 26.83 9.83
N LEU A 21 37.00 27.79 10.61
CA LEU A 21 36.88 27.76 12.08
C LEU A 21 35.42 27.87 12.55
N VAL A 22 34.58 28.62 11.83
CA VAL A 22 33.13 28.70 12.12
C VAL A 22 32.43 27.39 11.75
N GLU A 23 32.74 26.82 10.58
CA GLU A 23 32.15 25.55 10.12
C GLU A 23 32.50 24.39 11.04
N ARG A 24 33.72 24.39 11.60
CA ARG A 24 34.16 23.42 12.62
C ARG A 24 33.59 23.70 14.01
N GLY A 25 32.78 24.75 14.17
CA GLY A 25 32.16 25.13 15.44
C GLY A 25 33.13 25.72 16.47
N ILE A 26 34.36 26.04 16.08
CA ILE A 26 35.39 26.65 16.94
C ILE A 26 35.07 28.13 17.17
N LEU A 27 34.77 28.87 16.10
CA LEU A 27 34.30 30.26 16.19
C LEU A 27 32.78 30.32 16.09
N LYS A 28 32.16 31.10 16.97
CA LYS A 28 30.72 31.34 16.93
C LYS A 28 30.38 32.48 15.97
N THR A 29 29.22 32.37 15.32
CA THR A 29 28.70 33.43 14.45
C THR A 29 28.02 34.53 15.28
N GLY A 30 28.20 35.78 14.87
CA GLY A 30 27.58 36.94 15.52
C GLY A 30 28.46 37.67 16.56
N PRO A 31 27.92 38.73 17.19
CA PRO A 31 28.65 39.58 18.12
C PRO A 31 29.02 38.84 19.41
N ALA A 32 30.29 38.93 19.83
CA ALA A 32 30.85 38.21 20.99
C ALA A 32 30.06 38.41 22.29
N THR A 33 29.52 39.62 22.49
CA THR A 33 28.76 40.00 23.70
C THR A 33 27.42 39.27 23.84
N LEU A 34 26.84 38.80 22.74
CA LEU A 34 25.53 38.13 22.74
C LEU A 34 25.63 36.62 22.51
N GLN A 35 26.84 36.06 22.35
CA GLN A 35 27.01 34.65 22.04
C GLN A 35 26.33 33.75 23.07
N ALA A 36 26.58 33.99 24.37
CA ALA A 36 25.96 33.20 25.45
C ALA A 36 24.43 33.24 25.40
N LYS A 37 23.83 34.44 25.32
CA LYS A 37 22.37 34.61 25.22
C LYS A 37 21.79 33.98 23.95
N SER A 38 22.51 34.07 22.83
CA SER A 38 22.07 33.48 21.57
C SER A 38 22.08 31.95 21.62
N GLU A 39 23.03 31.35 22.34
CA GLU A 39 23.06 29.90 22.55
C GLU A 39 21.98 29.44 23.52
N GLU A 40 21.75 30.20 24.58
CA GLU A 40 20.66 29.95 25.54
C GLU A 40 19.30 29.97 24.82
N LEU A 41 19.02 31.02 24.03
CA LEU A 41 17.80 31.10 23.24
C LEU A 41 17.67 29.92 22.26
N LYS A 42 18.76 29.52 21.58
CA LYS A 42 18.75 28.35 20.69
C LYS A 42 18.43 27.06 21.44
N ARG A 43 18.94 26.89 22.67
CA ARG A 43 18.64 25.72 23.50
C ARG A 43 17.20 25.73 23.96
N GLU A 44 16.69 26.86 24.45
CA GLU A 44 15.31 26.98 24.92
C GLU A 44 14.31 26.77 23.79
N THR A 45 14.56 27.36 22.63
CA THR A 45 13.71 27.16 21.43
C THR A 45 13.74 25.71 20.97
N ALA A 46 14.92 25.06 20.91
CA ALA A 46 15.02 23.64 20.59
C ALA A 46 14.29 22.75 21.62
N LYS A 47 14.38 23.10 22.91
CA LYS A 47 13.68 22.39 23.99
C LYS A 47 12.16 22.51 23.83
N ALA A 48 11.64 23.72 23.64
CA ALA A 48 10.20 23.93 23.42
C ALA A 48 9.69 23.19 22.16
N GLN A 49 10.47 23.20 21.08
CA GLN A 49 10.15 22.44 19.86
C GLN A 49 10.19 20.93 20.09
N LEU A 50 11.12 20.44 20.90
CA LEU A 50 11.18 19.02 21.25
C LEU A 50 9.98 18.62 22.12
N ASP A 51 9.63 19.43 23.13
CA ASP A 51 8.50 19.19 24.02
C ASP A 51 7.17 19.11 23.26
N THR A 52 6.96 20.02 22.31
CA THR A 52 5.77 20.00 21.43
C THR A 52 5.73 18.74 20.55
N LYS A 53 6.85 18.35 19.95
CA LYS A 53 6.93 17.13 19.12
C LYS A 53 6.76 15.84 19.94
N LEU A 54 7.26 15.82 21.17
CA LEU A 54 7.10 14.67 22.07
C LEU A 54 5.66 14.46 22.50
N LYS A 55 4.91 15.55 22.73
CA LYS A 55 3.46 15.47 23.03
C LYS A 55 2.64 14.91 21.87
N LEU A 56 3.04 15.20 20.63
CA LEU A 56 2.39 14.73 19.41
C LEU A 56 2.98 13.40 18.88
N ARG A 57 3.85 12.75 19.66
CA ARG A 57 4.52 11.53 19.24
C ARG A 57 3.50 10.42 19.05
N GLN A 58 3.48 9.85 17.85
CA GLN A 58 2.64 8.69 17.53
C GLN A 58 3.14 7.43 18.21
N ASP A 59 2.20 6.57 18.60
CA ASP A 59 2.52 5.29 19.21
C ASP A 59 3.12 4.31 18.20
N LYS A 60 3.91 3.36 18.71
CA LYS A 60 4.52 2.32 17.88
C LYS A 60 3.46 1.52 17.11
N LYS A 61 2.29 1.29 17.72
CA LYS A 61 1.18 0.56 17.10
C LYS A 61 0.64 1.32 15.89
N ASP A 62 0.37 2.62 16.04
CA ASP A 62 -0.11 3.48 14.95
C ASP A 62 0.88 3.50 13.78
N LEU A 63 2.18 3.53 14.08
CA LEU A 63 3.23 3.50 13.06
C LEU A 63 3.31 2.14 12.33
N LEU A 64 3.00 1.03 13.00
CA LEU A 64 2.90 -0.30 12.38
C LEU A 64 1.67 -0.40 11.49
N GLU A 65 0.53 0.11 11.94
CA GLU A 65 -0.72 0.12 11.16
C GLU A 65 -0.61 1.00 9.91
N LYS A 66 0.08 2.14 10.01
CA LYS A 66 0.39 3.01 8.85
C LYS A 66 1.49 2.46 7.93
N GLY A 67 2.08 1.30 8.25
CA GLY A 67 3.16 0.70 7.47
C GLY A 67 4.48 1.47 7.48
N ILE A 68 4.64 2.45 8.38
CA ILE A 68 5.87 3.23 8.56
C ILE A 68 6.92 2.37 9.27
N LEU A 69 6.50 1.68 10.34
CA LEU A 69 7.33 0.68 11.00
C LEU A 69 6.95 -0.71 10.48
N LYS A 70 7.96 -1.57 10.42
CA LYS A 70 7.77 -2.99 10.10
C LYS A 70 7.83 -3.81 11.38
N PRO A 71 7.01 -4.86 11.51
CA PRO A 71 7.00 -5.70 12.69
C PRO A 71 8.31 -6.49 12.81
N GLY A 72 8.79 -6.68 14.05
CA GLY A 72 9.98 -7.46 14.36
C GLY A 72 11.16 -6.64 14.91
N ALA A 73 12.30 -7.31 15.07
CA ALA A 73 13.55 -6.71 15.56
C ALA A 73 14.23 -5.88 14.45
N PRO A 74 14.71 -4.65 14.72
CA PRO A 74 15.28 -3.76 13.71
C PRO A 74 16.42 -4.39 12.89
N GLN A 75 17.29 -5.17 13.53
CA GLN A 75 18.43 -5.81 12.88
C GLN A 75 18.02 -6.85 11.84
N LEU A 76 16.85 -7.47 12.01
CA LEU A 76 16.35 -8.54 11.14
C LEU A 76 15.32 -8.04 10.13
N GLN A 77 14.93 -6.76 10.17
CA GLN A 77 13.87 -6.24 9.29
C GLN A 77 14.19 -6.49 7.82
N ALA A 78 15.39 -6.09 7.37
CA ALA A 78 15.81 -6.26 5.99
C ALA A 78 15.77 -7.72 5.53
N GLN A 79 16.34 -8.65 6.30
CA GLN A 79 16.34 -10.08 5.98
C GLN A 79 14.93 -10.68 6.03
N SER A 80 14.13 -10.30 7.04
CA SER A 80 12.76 -10.79 7.19
C SER A 80 11.84 -10.36 6.04
N GLU A 81 12.07 -9.17 5.49
CA GLU A 81 11.33 -8.68 4.32
C GLU A 81 11.73 -9.39 3.05
N GLN A 82 13.03 -9.55 2.82
CA GLN A 82 13.54 -10.30 1.68
C GLN A 82 12.93 -11.71 1.69
N LEU A 83 12.97 -12.38 2.83
CA LEU A 83 12.37 -13.70 2.99
C LEU A 83 10.85 -13.69 2.75
N LYS A 84 10.12 -12.71 3.29
CA LYS A 84 8.66 -12.58 3.07
C LYS A 84 8.33 -12.42 1.60
N VAL A 85 9.08 -11.59 0.88
CA VAL A 85 8.88 -11.35 -0.56
C VAL A 85 9.19 -12.62 -1.37
N GLU A 86 10.29 -13.31 -1.05
CA GLU A 86 10.66 -14.56 -1.71
C GLU A 86 9.64 -15.67 -1.47
N GLN A 87 9.17 -15.83 -0.24
CA GLN A 87 8.12 -16.78 0.11
C GLN A 87 6.81 -16.46 -0.61
N ALA A 88 6.40 -15.18 -0.64
CA ALA A 88 5.21 -14.76 -1.35
C ALA A 88 5.34 -15.01 -2.86
N LYS A 89 6.51 -14.73 -3.45
CA LYS A 89 6.80 -14.98 -4.86
C LYS A 89 6.74 -16.48 -5.19
N ALA A 90 7.37 -17.32 -4.36
CA ALA A 90 7.34 -18.77 -4.54
C ALA A 90 5.92 -19.35 -4.38
N SER A 91 5.16 -18.87 -3.40
CA SER A 91 3.76 -19.27 -3.22
C SER A 91 2.88 -18.82 -4.39
N LEU A 92 3.12 -17.62 -4.92
CA LEU A 92 2.39 -17.12 -6.08
C LEU A 92 2.72 -17.93 -7.34
N ASP A 93 4.00 -18.23 -7.56
CA ASP A 93 4.45 -19.02 -8.71
C ASP A 93 3.83 -20.43 -8.72
N THR A 94 3.80 -21.11 -7.57
CA THR A 94 3.14 -22.42 -7.45
C THR A 94 1.63 -22.34 -7.70
N LYS A 95 0.94 -21.32 -7.18
CA LYS A 95 -0.49 -21.11 -7.42
C LYS A 95 -0.80 -20.77 -8.88
N LEU A 96 0.08 -20.02 -9.54
CA LEU A 96 -0.08 -19.67 -10.96
C LEU A 96 0.16 -20.88 -11.86
N LYS A 97 1.08 -21.78 -11.52
CA LYS A 97 1.32 -23.03 -12.27
C LYS A 97 0.12 -23.97 -12.29
N ILE A 98 -0.67 -24.00 -11.21
CA ILE A 98 -1.88 -24.84 -11.08
C ILE A 98 -3.15 -24.03 -11.40
N ARG A 99 -2.99 -22.87 -12.05
CA ARG A 99 -4.14 -22.04 -12.44
C ARG A 99 -5.00 -22.82 -13.42
N GLN A 100 -6.26 -22.99 -13.07
CA GLN A 100 -7.25 -23.66 -13.93
C GLN A 100 -7.49 -22.84 -15.20
N ASP A 101 -7.58 -23.55 -16.32
CA ASP A 101 -7.81 -22.91 -17.59
C ASP A 101 -9.26 -22.44 -17.71
N LYS A 102 -9.49 -21.53 -18.66
CA LYS A 102 -10.83 -21.00 -18.92
C LYS A 102 -11.85 -22.11 -19.19
N LYS A 103 -11.43 -23.17 -19.89
CA LYS A 103 -12.27 -24.33 -20.18
C LYS A 103 -12.70 -25.04 -18.90
N ASP A 104 -11.77 -25.31 -17.98
CA ASP A 104 -12.07 -25.94 -16.70
C ASP A 104 -13.05 -25.11 -15.88
N LEU A 105 -12.92 -23.78 -15.92
CA LEU A 105 -13.85 -22.87 -15.24
C LEU A 105 -15.25 -22.85 -15.89
N ILE A 106 -15.35 -23.07 -17.20
CA ILE A 106 -16.64 -23.22 -17.91
C ILE A 106 -17.28 -24.55 -17.56
N ASP A 107 -16.49 -25.63 -17.58
CA ASP A 107 -16.97 -26.98 -17.27
C ASP A 107 -17.44 -27.08 -15.81
N LYS A 108 -16.83 -26.31 -14.90
CA LYS A 108 -17.28 -26.14 -13.50
C LYS A 108 -18.47 -25.19 -13.31
N GLY A 109 -18.99 -24.60 -14.39
CA GLY A 109 -20.10 -23.65 -14.34
C GLY A 109 -19.79 -22.29 -13.70
N ILE A 110 -18.51 -21.99 -13.45
CA ILE A 110 -18.06 -20.70 -12.88
C ILE A 110 -18.07 -19.62 -13.96
N LEU A 111 -17.60 -19.95 -15.16
CA LEU A 111 -17.64 -19.07 -16.33
C LEU A 111 -18.72 -19.55 -17.32
N LYS A 112 -19.49 -18.62 -17.88
CA LYS A 112 -20.43 -18.92 -18.97
C LYS A 112 -19.75 -18.76 -20.32
N THR A 113 -20.13 -19.59 -21.29
CA THR A 113 -19.68 -19.49 -22.68
C THR A 113 -20.19 -18.18 -23.31
N GLY A 114 -19.30 -17.24 -23.59
CA GLY A 114 -19.61 -15.95 -24.22
C GLY A 114 -18.74 -14.81 -23.69
N PRO A 115 -18.71 -13.65 -24.38
CA PRO A 115 -17.98 -12.49 -23.90
C PRO A 115 -18.63 -11.95 -22.61
N ALA A 116 -17.81 -11.61 -21.61
CA ALA A 116 -18.26 -11.27 -20.25
C ALA A 116 -19.27 -10.12 -20.20
N ASN A 117 -19.19 -9.20 -21.17
CA ASN A 117 -20.07 -8.03 -21.30
C ASN A 117 -21.51 -8.35 -21.76
N GLN A 118 -21.80 -9.57 -22.23
CA GLN A 118 -23.12 -9.93 -22.77
C GLN A 118 -23.81 -11.06 -21.99
N GLN A 119 -23.18 -11.62 -20.95
CA GLN A 119 -23.70 -12.78 -20.22
C GLN A 119 -25.04 -12.48 -19.54
N GLY A 120 -25.18 -11.32 -18.87
CA GLY A 120 -26.44 -10.92 -18.23
C GLY A 120 -27.58 -10.68 -19.24
N ALA A 121 -27.26 -10.10 -20.40
CA ALA A 121 -28.23 -9.88 -21.48
C ALA A 121 -28.66 -11.20 -22.15
N ALA A 122 -27.72 -12.12 -22.38
CA ALA A 122 -28.01 -13.42 -22.96
C ALA A 122 -28.87 -14.30 -22.01
N ASP A 123 -28.59 -14.28 -20.71
CA ASP A 123 -29.38 -15.03 -19.73
C ASP A 123 -30.81 -14.47 -19.59
N SER A 124 -30.96 -13.15 -19.59
CA SER A 124 -32.28 -12.50 -19.53
C SER A 124 -33.11 -12.76 -20.79
N LEU A 125 -32.47 -12.73 -21.97
CA LEU A 125 -33.14 -13.10 -23.23
C LEU A 125 -33.59 -14.56 -23.22
N LYS A 126 -32.73 -15.51 -22.80
CA LYS A 126 -33.12 -16.92 -22.69
C LYS A 126 -34.30 -17.11 -21.74
N ARG A 127 -34.31 -16.44 -20.59
CA ARG A 127 -35.44 -16.48 -19.65
C ARG A 127 -36.72 -15.92 -20.27
N ALA A 128 -36.63 -14.81 -20.99
CA ALA A 128 -37.78 -14.22 -21.68
C ALA A 128 -38.33 -15.17 -22.75
N GLN A 129 -37.47 -15.75 -23.59
CA GLN A 129 -37.86 -16.73 -24.60
C GLN A 129 -38.56 -17.95 -24.00
N VAL A 130 -38.02 -18.52 -22.91
CA VAL A 130 -38.65 -19.66 -22.20
C VAL A 130 -40.00 -19.27 -21.59
N LYS A 131 -40.11 -18.05 -21.04
CA LYS A 131 -41.36 -17.55 -20.50
C LYS A 131 -42.43 -17.41 -21.59
N ASP A 132 -42.05 -16.89 -22.76
CA ASP A 132 -42.97 -16.71 -23.88
C ASP A 132 -43.42 -18.04 -24.48
N THR A 133 -42.50 -19.01 -24.63
CA THR A 133 -42.87 -20.35 -25.12
C THR A 133 -43.74 -21.10 -24.12
N LEU A 134 -43.43 -21.01 -22.82
CA LEU A 134 -44.25 -21.60 -21.78
C LEU A 134 -45.64 -20.95 -21.73
N GLY A 135 -45.73 -19.63 -21.85
CA GLY A 135 -47.00 -18.90 -21.93
C GLY A 135 -47.88 -19.43 -23.06
N LYS A 136 -47.33 -19.50 -24.29
CA LYS A 136 -48.04 -20.05 -25.45
C LYS A 136 -48.49 -21.51 -25.26
N ALA A 137 -47.66 -22.34 -24.64
CA ALA A 137 -47.99 -23.74 -24.38
C ALA A 137 -49.10 -23.88 -23.30
N LEU A 138 -49.15 -22.97 -22.34
CA LEU A 138 -50.22 -22.90 -21.34
C LEU A 138 -51.52 -22.36 -21.94
N ASP A 139 -51.45 -21.37 -22.84
CA ASP A 139 -52.62 -20.83 -23.54
C ASP A 139 -53.24 -21.85 -24.50
N ALA A 140 -52.41 -22.66 -25.16
CA ALA A 140 -52.85 -23.76 -26.02
C ALA A 140 -53.24 -25.03 -25.25
N ARG A 141 -53.23 -24.99 -23.91
CA ARG A 141 -53.55 -26.16 -23.09
C ARG A 141 -55.03 -26.51 -23.29
N PRO A 142 -55.35 -27.72 -23.76
CA PRO A 142 -56.74 -28.16 -23.87
C PRO A 142 -57.39 -28.16 -22.48
N THR A 143 -58.63 -27.68 -22.41
CA THR A 143 -59.40 -27.69 -21.17
C THR A 143 -59.60 -29.13 -20.68
N PRO A 144 -59.74 -29.36 -19.37
CA PRO A 144 -59.90 -30.71 -18.81
C PRO A 144 -61.03 -31.50 -19.48
N GLU A 145 -62.11 -30.83 -19.90
CA GLU A 145 -63.23 -31.44 -20.63
C GLU A 145 -62.83 -31.89 -22.05
N ALA A 146 -62.12 -31.05 -22.81
CA ALA A 146 -61.62 -31.41 -24.14
C ALA A 146 -60.57 -32.55 -24.12
N VAL A 147 -59.93 -32.80 -22.98
CA VAL A 147 -59.05 -33.95 -22.77
C VAL A 147 -59.86 -35.21 -22.46
N LYS A 148 -60.95 -35.13 -21.69
CA LYS A 148 -61.85 -36.27 -21.42
C LYS A 148 -62.49 -36.80 -22.70
N ASP A 149 -62.95 -35.91 -23.59
CA ASP A 149 -63.57 -36.28 -24.87
C ASP A 149 -62.59 -36.98 -25.83
N LYS A 150 -61.30 -36.61 -25.80
CA LYS A 150 -60.26 -37.19 -26.68
C LYS A 150 -59.69 -38.50 -26.18
N VAL A 151 -59.73 -38.76 -24.87
CA VAL A 151 -59.15 -39.98 -24.26
C VAL A 151 -60.24 -41.05 -24.05
N GLY A 152 -61.51 -40.76 -24.36
CA GLY A 152 -62.59 -41.75 -24.29
C GLY A 152 -62.88 -42.23 -22.86
N LEU A 153 -62.57 -41.41 -21.86
CA LEU A 153 -62.91 -41.68 -20.46
C LEU A 153 -64.30 -41.10 -20.19
N ALA A 154 -65.32 -41.84 -20.63
CA ALA A 154 -66.70 -41.67 -20.19
C ALA A 154 -66.90 -42.46 -18.89
N GLU A 155 -66.82 -41.73 -17.77
CA GLU A 155 -67.66 -41.73 -16.55
C GLU A 155 -66.92 -41.05 -15.39
#